data_AF-A0A8J7Y199-F1
#
_entry.id   AF-A0A8J7Y199-F1
#
_cell.length_a   1.000
_cell.length_b   1.000
_cell.length_c   1.000
_cell.angle_alpha   90.00
_cell.angle_beta   90.00
_cell.angle_gamma   90.00
#
_symmetry.space_group_name_H-M   'P 1'
#
loop_
_entity.id
_entity.type
_entity.pdbx_description
1 polymer ?
#
loop_
_entity_poly.entity_id
_entity_poly.type
_entity_poly.pdbx_seq_one_letter_code
_entity_poly.pdbx_strand_id
1 'polypeptide(L)' 'EVKKGVLYFPKQRKKLIVYITAEDKKFVMKDIKEIRKLVKSEKMPRGRDRCGYCEMRKFCKE' A
#
# COMPACT_ATOMS: atom_id res chain seq x y z
N GLU A 1 -15.60 10.86 -12.39
CA GLU A 1 -14.19 10.43 -12.20
C GLU A 1 -13.50 11.33 -11.17
N VAL A 2 -12.88 10.77 -10.12
CA VAL A 2 -12.17 11.56 -9.11
C VAL A 2 -10.74 11.83 -9.59
N LYS A 3 -10.36 13.11 -9.68
CA LYS A 3 -9.05 13.56 -10.19
C LYS A 3 -8.12 14.11 -9.10
N LYS A 4 -8.68 14.45 -7.94
CA LYS A 4 -7.94 14.99 -6.79
C LYS A 4 -8.48 14.42 -5.49
N GLY A 5 -7.60 14.19 -4.54
CA GLY A 5 -7.90 13.82 -3.16
C GLY A 5 -7.25 14.78 -2.18
N VAL A 6 -7.71 14.75 -0.94
CA VAL A 6 -7.14 15.53 0.15
C VAL A 6 -6.74 14.59 1.27
N LEU A 7 -5.47 14.65 1.67
CA LEU A 7 -4.98 14.01 2.89
C LEU A 7 -4.84 15.08 3.97
N TYR A 8 -5.46 14.85 5.12
CA TYR A 8 -5.33 15.72 6.28
C TYR A 8 -4.51 14.99 7.34
N PHE A 9 -3.47 15.65 7.85
CA PHE A 9 -2.59 15.17 8.90
C PHE A 9 -2.77 16.06 10.14
N PRO A 10 -3.74 15.76 11.03
CA PRO A 10 -4.12 16.64 12.13
C PRO A 10 -2.96 16.97 13.08
N LYS A 11 -2.16 15.95 13.44
CA LYS A 11 -1.01 16.11 14.34
C LYS A 11 0.06 17.05 13.78
N GLN A 12 0.16 17.14 12.46
CA GLN A 12 1.09 18.02 11.76
C GLN A 12 0.42 19.33 11.30
N ARG A 13 -0.88 19.51 11.57
CA ARG A 13 -1.73 20.60 11.05
C ARG A 13 -1.55 20.82 9.54
N LYS A 14 -1.35 19.73 8.80
CA LYS A 14 -0.97 19.77 7.38
C LYS A 14 -2.09 19.19 6.51
N LYS A 15 -2.43 19.91 5.44
CA LYS A 15 -3.29 19.42 4.35
C LYS A 15 -2.44 19.20 3.11
N LEU A 16 -2.60 18.04 2.47
CA LEU A 16 -1.90 17.69 1.24
C LEU A 16 -2.93 17.37 0.16
N ILE A 17 -2.86 18.09 -0.96
CA ILE A 17 -3.70 17.84 -2.12
C ILE A 17 -2.95 16.85 -3.01
N VAL A 18 -3.58 15.71 -3.27
CA VAL A 18 -3.01 14.65 -4.10
C VAL A 18 -3.75 14.65 -5.43
N TYR A 19 -3.01 14.67 -6.52
CA TYR A 19 -3.57 14.51 -7.85
C TYR A 19 -3.54 13.02 -8.20
N ILE A 20 -4.66 12.50 -8.70
CA ILE A 20 -4.77 11.09 -9.07
C ILE A 20 -4.69 11.02 -10.59
N THR A 21 -3.53 10.63 -11.09
CA THR A 21 -3.29 10.46 -12.52
C THR A 21 -3.84 9.12 -13.02
N ALA A 22 -3.91 8.95 -14.34
CA ALA A 22 -4.24 7.66 -14.94
C ALA A 22 -3.18 6.59 -14.63
N GLU A 23 -1.92 6.99 -14.50
CA GLU A 23 -0.80 6.09 -14.16
C GLU A 23 -0.92 5.58 -12.73
N ASP A 24 -1.27 6.45 -11.77
CA ASP A 24 -1.50 6.04 -10.38
C ASP A 24 -2.57 4.93 -10.30
N LYS A 25 -3.66 5.10 -11.06
CA LYS A 25 -4.72 4.08 -11.14
C LYS A 25 -4.20 2.77 -11.70
N LYS A 26 -3.35 2.80 -12.74
CA LYS A 26 -2.74 1.59 -13.31
C LYS A 26 -1.84 0.89 -12.30
N PHE A 27 -1.04 1.62 -11.53
CA PHE A 27 -0.18 1.05 -10.50
C PHE A 27 -1.00 0.38 -9.39
N VAL A 28 -2.04 1.05 -8.88
CA VAL A 28 -2.94 0.46 -7.88
C VAL A 28 -3.58 -0.83 -8.39
N MET A 29 -4.06 -0.85 -9.64
CA MET A 29 -4.63 -2.06 -10.23
C MET A 29 -3.62 -3.21 -10.38
N LYS A 30 -2.37 -2.88 -10.71
CA LYS A 30 -1.27 -3.85 -10.76
C LYS A 30 -0.99 -4.42 -9.38
N ASP A 31 -0.91 -3.58 -8.36
CA ASP A 31 -0.66 -4.02 -6.98
C ASP A 31 -1.77 -4.93 -6.46
N ILE A 32 -3.04 -4.59 -6.74
CA ILE A 32 -4.19 -5.46 -6.39
C ILE A 32 -4.05 -6.84 -7.05
N LYS A 33 -3.61 -6.89 -8.32
CA LYS A 33 -3.41 -8.16 -9.03
C LYS A 33 -2.31 -9.00 -8.38
N GLU A 34 -1.20 -8.39 -8.01
CA GLU A 34 -0.09 -9.08 -7.33
C GLU A 34 -0.50 -9.57 -5.93
N ILE A 35 -1.23 -8.76 -5.16
CA ILE A 35 -1.78 -9.17 -3.85
C ILE A 35 -2.68 -10.40 -4.02
N ARG A 36 -3.59 -10.38 -5.01
CA ARG A 36 -4.47 -11.53 -5.30
C ARG A 36 -3.68 -12.78 -5.67
N LYS A 37 -2.62 -12.64 -6.46
CA LYS A 37 -1.74 -13.76 -6.83
C LYS A 37 -1.02 -14.33 -5.62
N LEU A 38 -0.53 -13.46 -4.74
CA LEU A 38 0.17 -13.84 -3.53
C LEU A 38 -0.74 -14.66 -2.60
N VAL A 39 -1.95 -14.15 -2.33
CA VAL A 39 -2.96 -14.85 -1.51
C VAL A 39 -3.28 -16.24 -2.09
N LYS A 40 -3.50 -16.34 -3.41
CA LYS A 40 -3.78 -17.62 -4.08
C LYS A 40 -2.61 -18.59 -4.07
N SER A 41 -1.39 -18.09 -4.04
CA SER A 41 -0.19 -18.94 -4.02
C SER A 41 0.13 -19.48 -2.63
N GLU A 42 -0.50 -18.94 -1.59
CA GLU A 42 -0.21 -19.21 -0.17
C GLU A 42 1.27 -18.99 0.21
N LYS A 43 2.04 -18.29 -0.64
CA LYS A 43 3.43 -17.94 -0.38
C LYS A 43 3.49 -16.63 0.39
N MET A 44 4.34 -16.58 1.41
CA MET A 44 4.66 -15.33 2.08
C MET A 44 5.38 -14.36 1.12
N PRO A 45 5.08 -13.05 1.19
CA PRO A 45 5.85 -12.05 0.46
C PRO A 45 7.27 -12.00 1.02
N ARG A 46 8.25 -11.81 0.13
CA ARG A 46 9.64 -11.58 0.58
C ARG A 46 9.70 -10.30 1.41
N GLY A 47 10.31 -10.40 2.59
CA GLY A 47 10.56 -9.26 3.46
C GLY A 47 11.35 -8.15 2.77
N ARG A 48 11.05 -6.90 3.15
CA ARG A 48 11.89 -5.71 2.91
C ARG A 48 12.23 -5.09 4.28
N ASP A 49 12.84 -3.91 4.29
CA ASP A 49 13.20 -3.09 5.48
C ASP A 49 12.03 -2.66 6.39
N ARG A 50 10.86 -3.30 6.28
CA ARG A 50 9.61 -2.99 6.99
C ARG A 50 9.23 -4.02 8.04
N CYS A 51 10.03 -5.08 8.23
CA CYS A 51 9.77 -6.11 9.23
C CYS A 51 9.72 -5.53 10.66
N GLY A 52 10.46 -4.45 10.94
CA GLY A 52 10.53 -3.81 12.25
C GLY A 52 9.19 -3.29 12.80
N TYR A 53 8.25 -2.95 11.93
CA TYR A 53 6.91 -2.46 12.29
C TYR A 53 5.78 -3.29 11.66
N CYS A 54 6.07 -4.51 11.21
CA CYS A 54 5.08 -5.39 10.62
C CYS A 54 4.28 -6.13 11.72
N GLU A 55 2.97 -5.91 11.77
CA GLU A 55 2.06 -6.58 12.71
C GLU A 55 2.09 -8.12 12.57
N MET A 56 2.35 -8.61 11.36
CA MET A 56 2.42 -10.03 11.06
C MET A 56 3.77 -10.65 11.44
N ARG A 57 4.73 -9.87 11.96
CA ARG A 57 6.05 -10.37 12.39
C ARG A 57 5.94 -11.51 13.39
N LYS A 58 4.96 -11.49 14.29
CA LYS A 58 4.69 -12.57 15.25
C LYS A 58 4.36 -13.92 14.61
N PHE A 59 3.97 -13.92 13.33
CA PHE A 59 3.67 -15.12 12.54
C PHE A 59 4.68 -15.33 11.39
N CYS A 60 5.64 -14.43 11.23
CA CYS A 60 6.68 -14.54 10.22
C CYS A 60 7.77 -15.48 10.73
N LYS A 61 8.22 -16.40 9.86
CA LYS A 61 9.34 -17.32 10.16
C LYS A 61 10.70 -16.75 9.75
N GLU A 62 10.69 -15.61 9.05
CA GLU A 62 11.86 -14.81 8.65
C GLU A 62 12.03 -13.62 9.59
#